data_AF-A0A3M2HZP6-F1
#
_entry.id   AF-A0A3M2HZP6-F1
#
_cell.length_a   1.000
_cell.length_b   1.000
_cell.length_c   1.000
_cell.angle_alpha   90.00
_cell.angle_beta   90.00
_cell.angle_gamma   90.00
#
_symmetry.space_group_name_H-M   'P 1'
#
loop_
_entity.id
_entity.type
_entity.pdbx_description
1 polymer ?
#
loop_
_entity_poly.entity_id
_entity_poly.type
_entity_poly.pdbx_seq_one_letter_code
_entity_poly.pdbx_strand_id
1 'polypeptide(L)'
;MNAGHWLLLERTEHLLPKLYHLGEDPSPIRLFDDTELAACEEESPLLINARANPSLLAAVQNEPHSWPGLVLETTGTTQDLLVHLRHILVIRFDQERRGVLRYSRPRTASYFFPASDTVIRPLWLGPIQRLSWYGGTWHERADGREAWQQIDNRQAQMWRPATTDHELHLSATQERALQRQQSEHFLYLWWERQSGIRFETAWTYLSDGMQTGFVAADSLSAYLDLRHANPHATPPGALSPGTDQEPLDALAVHLSNNTTDKESSV
;
A
#
# COMPACT_ATOMS: atom_id res chain seq x y z
N MET A 1 -16.16 -4.85 29.43
CA MET A 1 -16.04 -3.56 28.73
C MET A 1 -16.41 -3.81 27.28
N ASN A 2 -17.34 -3.04 26.71
CA ASN A 2 -17.77 -3.23 25.32
C ASN A 2 -16.74 -2.56 24.39
N ALA A 3 -16.26 -3.25 23.36
CA ALA A 3 -15.29 -2.68 22.43
C ALA A 3 -15.97 -1.62 21.54
N GLY A 4 -15.36 -0.44 21.46
CA GLY A 4 -15.72 0.60 20.49
C GLY A 4 -15.33 0.17 19.09
N HIS A 5 -16.19 0.47 18.12
CA HIS A 5 -15.94 0.25 16.70
C HIS A 5 -15.80 1.61 16.01
N TRP A 6 -14.75 1.75 15.22
CA TRP A 6 -14.43 2.98 14.51
C TRP A 6 -14.15 2.68 13.04
N LEU A 7 -14.44 3.67 12.21
CA LEU A 7 -14.07 3.69 10.80
C LEU A 7 -13.01 4.76 10.60
N LEU A 8 -11.91 4.43 9.96
CA LEU A 8 -10.91 5.39 9.50
C LEU A 8 -10.94 5.39 7.98
N LEU A 9 -11.65 6.37 7.42
CA LEU A 9 -11.92 6.45 5.98
C LEU A 9 -10.93 7.37 5.29
N GLU A 10 -10.40 6.93 4.14
CA GLU A 10 -9.54 7.75 3.30
C GLU A 10 -10.32 8.90 2.68
N ARG A 11 -9.77 10.11 2.80
CA ARG A 11 -10.35 11.30 2.20
C ARG A 11 -10.33 11.18 0.68
N THR A 12 -11.51 11.30 0.09
CA THR A 12 -11.72 11.49 -1.35
C THR A 12 -12.57 12.73 -1.56
N GLU A 13 -12.60 13.25 -2.78
CA GLU A 13 -13.42 14.41 -3.16
C GLU A 13 -14.90 14.21 -2.80
N HIS A 14 -15.40 12.97 -2.91
CA HIS A 14 -16.79 12.62 -2.67
C HIS A 14 -17.08 12.05 -1.27
N LEU A 15 -16.06 11.85 -0.43
CA LEU A 15 -16.26 11.20 0.87
C LEU A 15 -17.23 11.98 1.77
N LEU A 16 -16.98 13.29 2.00
CA LEU A 16 -17.80 14.08 2.91
C LEU A 16 -19.28 14.16 2.48
N PRO A 17 -19.62 14.49 1.21
CA PRO A 17 -21.00 14.43 0.76
C PRO A 17 -21.63 13.05 0.98
N LYS A 18 -20.94 11.98 0.61
CA LYS A 18 -21.44 10.60 0.76
C LYS A 18 -21.66 10.24 2.23
N LEU A 19 -20.74 10.67 3.09
CA LEU A 19 -20.79 10.49 4.54
C LEU A 19 -22.02 11.19 5.13
N TYR A 20 -22.28 12.45 4.78
CA TYR A 20 -23.45 13.19 5.29
C TYR A 20 -24.79 12.70 4.70
N HIS A 21 -24.77 12.04 3.53
CA HIS A 21 -25.96 11.41 2.97
C HIS A 21 -26.35 10.11 3.68
N LEU A 22 -25.37 9.33 4.14
CA LEU A 22 -25.60 8.00 4.71
C LEU A 22 -25.51 7.96 6.23
N GLY A 23 -24.63 8.77 6.82
CA GLY A 23 -24.35 8.76 8.25
C GLY A 23 -25.48 9.38 9.06
N GLU A 24 -25.79 8.73 10.18
CA GLU A 24 -26.82 9.16 11.12
C GLU A 24 -26.37 10.36 11.96
N ASP A 25 -25.14 10.28 12.48
CA ASP A 25 -24.43 11.37 13.15
C ASP A 25 -22.93 11.18 12.88
N PRO A 26 -22.47 11.53 11.66
CA PRO A 26 -21.15 11.16 11.20
C PRO A 26 -20.03 11.82 12.00
N SER A 27 -20.27 13.03 12.55
CA SER A 27 -19.35 13.79 13.41
C SER A 27 -17.86 13.48 13.17
N PRO A 28 -17.34 13.65 11.92
CA PRO A 28 -16.05 13.11 11.55
C PRO A 28 -14.92 13.88 12.23
N ILE A 29 -13.96 13.16 12.79
CA ILE A 29 -12.75 13.74 13.36
C ILE A 29 -11.64 13.63 12.32
N ARG A 30 -11.06 14.76 11.91
CA ARG A 30 -9.90 14.78 11.03
C ARG A 30 -8.67 14.31 11.79
N LEU A 31 -7.98 13.34 11.20
CA LEU A 31 -6.77 12.80 11.79
C LEU A 31 -5.64 13.84 11.87
N PHE A 32 -5.54 14.76 10.90
CA PHE A 32 -4.41 15.69 10.79
C PHE A 32 -4.46 16.94 11.68
N ASP A 33 -5.64 17.32 12.21
CA ASP A 33 -5.87 18.63 12.86
C ASP A 33 -4.87 18.97 13.99
N ASP A 34 -4.39 17.98 14.75
CA ASP A 34 -3.41 18.17 15.83
C ASP A 34 -2.04 17.58 15.51
N THR A 35 -1.64 17.66 14.24
CA THR A 35 -0.34 17.15 13.76
C THR A 35 0.31 18.19 12.85
N GLU A 36 1.58 17.97 12.50
CA GLU A 36 2.28 18.78 11.51
C GLU A 36 1.65 18.75 10.10
N LEU A 37 0.72 17.82 9.85
CA LEU A 37 0.00 17.68 8.59
C LEU A 37 -1.31 18.50 8.55
N ALA A 38 -1.59 19.32 9.57
CA ALA A 38 -2.81 20.11 9.65
C ALA A 38 -3.06 21.00 8.41
N ALA A 39 -2.00 21.47 7.74
CA ALA A 39 -2.11 22.23 6.50
C ALA A 39 -2.65 21.42 5.29
N CYS A 40 -2.67 20.09 5.39
CA CYS A 40 -3.15 19.16 4.36
C CYS A 40 -4.56 18.63 4.70
N GLU A 41 -5.45 19.48 5.20
CA GLU A 41 -6.78 19.09 5.70
C GLU A 41 -7.63 18.33 4.67
N GLU A 42 -7.51 18.68 3.38
CA GLU A 42 -8.23 18.02 2.28
C GLU A 42 -7.73 16.60 1.97
N GLU A 43 -6.61 16.19 2.57
CA GLU A 43 -6.11 14.82 2.49
C GLU A 43 -6.29 14.03 3.80
N SER A 44 -6.77 14.69 4.87
CA SER A 44 -6.86 14.09 6.19
C SER A 44 -7.86 12.93 6.21
N PRO A 45 -7.43 11.71 6.58
CA PRO A 45 -8.36 10.63 6.90
C PRO A 45 -9.38 11.07 7.96
N LEU A 46 -10.59 10.53 7.85
CA LEU A 46 -11.69 10.84 8.76
C LEU A 46 -11.93 9.66 9.68
N LEU A 47 -11.89 9.90 10.99
CA LEU A 47 -12.27 8.95 12.03
C LEU A 47 -13.74 9.14 12.38
N ILE A 48 -14.54 8.09 12.24
CA ILE A 48 -15.99 8.08 12.49
C ILE A 48 -16.32 7.01 13.51
N ASN A 49 -17.20 7.35 14.46
CA ASN A 49 -17.73 6.39 15.42
C ASN A 49 -18.74 5.46 14.72
N ALA A 50 -18.36 4.21 14.50
CA ALA A 50 -19.19 3.23 13.78
C ALA A 50 -20.44 2.85 14.56
N ARG A 51 -20.39 2.93 15.90
CA ARG A 51 -21.56 2.64 16.75
C ARG A 51 -22.64 3.71 16.63
N ALA A 52 -22.24 4.96 16.41
CA ALA A 52 -23.17 6.05 16.12
C ALA A 52 -23.66 6.02 14.67
N ASN A 53 -22.97 5.28 13.78
CA ASN A 53 -23.24 5.23 12.35
C ASN A 53 -23.36 3.79 11.81
N PRO A 54 -24.35 3.00 12.26
CA PRO A 54 -24.48 1.59 11.85
C PRO A 54 -24.74 1.41 10.35
N SER A 55 -25.47 2.33 9.70
CA SER A 55 -25.69 2.27 8.24
C SER A 55 -24.39 2.46 7.46
N LEU A 56 -23.52 3.35 7.93
CA LEU A 56 -22.19 3.54 7.35
C LEU A 56 -21.31 2.30 7.52
N LEU A 57 -21.30 1.68 8.70
CA LEU A 57 -20.56 0.44 8.94
C LEU A 57 -21.03 -0.69 7.99
N ALA A 58 -22.34 -0.85 7.83
CA ALA A 58 -22.89 -1.82 6.89
C ALA A 58 -22.46 -1.52 5.45
N ALA A 59 -22.44 -0.26 5.03
CA ALA A 59 -21.99 0.12 3.69
C ALA A 59 -20.48 -0.12 3.48
N VAL A 60 -19.64 0.12 4.48
CA VAL A 60 -18.22 -0.24 4.44
C VAL A 60 -18.04 -1.75 4.29
N GLN A 61 -18.85 -2.55 4.98
CA GLN A 61 -18.78 -4.02 4.93
C GLN A 61 -19.27 -4.60 3.60
N ASN A 62 -20.35 -4.04 3.04
CA ASN A 62 -21.01 -4.55 1.83
C ASN A 62 -20.42 -3.97 0.53
N GLU A 63 -19.95 -2.73 0.56
CA GLU A 63 -19.39 -2.01 -0.59
C GLU A 63 -18.01 -1.39 -0.27
N PRO A 64 -17.02 -2.21 0.14
CA PRO A 64 -15.75 -1.69 0.64
C PRO A 64 -14.97 -0.81 -0.35
N HIS A 65 -15.07 -1.10 -1.66
CA HIS A 65 -14.44 -0.29 -2.70
C HIS A 65 -14.96 1.15 -2.74
N SER A 66 -16.23 1.34 -2.38
CA SER A 66 -16.88 2.64 -2.34
C SER A 66 -16.60 3.41 -1.05
N TRP A 67 -15.96 2.75 -0.07
CA TRP A 67 -15.63 3.27 1.25
C TRP A 67 -14.21 2.83 1.68
N PRO A 68 -13.16 3.25 0.93
CA PRO A 68 -11.81 2.81 1.22
C PRO A 68 -11.38 3.30 2.60
N GLY A 69 -10.98 2.37 3.47
CA GLY A 69 -10.55 2.68 4.82
C GLY A 69 -10.36 1.44 5.67
N LEU A 70 -10.20 1.68 6.97
CA LEU A 70 -9.98 0.65 7.98
C LEU A 70 -11.15 0.60 8.96
N VAL A 71 -11.46 -0.60 9.44
CA VAL A 71 -12.34 -0.85 10.57
C VAL A 71 -11.47 -1.16 11.78
N LEU A 72 -11.69 -0.45 12.89
CA LEU A 72 -10.91 -0.57 14.11
C LEU A 72 -11.81 -0.98 15.27
N GLU A 73 -11.38 -1.99 16.02
CA GLU A 73 -11.96 -2.33 17.31
C GLU A 73 -10.99 -1.94 18.43
N THR A 74 -11.46 -1.22 19.44
CA THR A 74 -10.65 -0.83 20.60
C THR A 74 -11.48 -0.73 21.87
N THR A 75 -10.89 -1.01 23.02
CA THR A 75 -11.47 -0.68 24.33
C THR A 75 -10.89 0.61 24.93
N GLY A 76 -9.95 1.26 24.24
CA GLY A 76 -9.37 2.52 24.64
C GLY A 76 -10.35 3.68 24.48
N THR A 77 -10.01 4.84 25.04
CA THR A 77 -10.80 6.06 24.83
C THR A 77 -10.62 6.59 23.41
N THR A 78 -11.54 7.42 22.93
CA THR A 78 -11.37 8.14 21.64
C THR A 78 -10.07 8.93 21.62
N GLN A 79 -9.69 9.54 22.75
CA GLN A 79 -8.46 10.31 22.87
C GLN A 79 -7.22 9.42 22.73
N ASP A 80 -7.19 8.27 23.41
CA ASP A 80 -6.10 7.30 23.31
C ASP A 80 -5.93 6.80 21.86
N LEU A 81 -7.05 6.50 21.20
CA LEU A 81 -7.06 6.09 19.80
C LEU A 81 -6.49 7.19 18.89
N LEU A 82 -6.94 8.43 19.04
CA LEU A 82 -6.46 9.56 18.24
C LEU A 82 -4.97 9.84 18.47
N VAL A 83 -4.52 9.85 19.73
CA VAL A 83 -3.10 10.02 20.07
C VAL A 83 -2.28 8.96 19.34
N HIS A 84 -2.69 7.69 19.41
CA HIS A 84 -1.97 6.61 18.75
C HIS A 84 -1.99 6.72 17.22
N LEU A 85 -3.17 6.90 16.62
CA LEU A 85 -3.32 7.03 15.17
C LEU A 85 -2.50 8.19 14.60
N ARG A 86 -2.41 9.30 15.33
CA ARG A 86 -1.60 10.46 14.94
C ARG A 86 -0.11 10.21 15.09
N HIS A 87 0.29 9.56 16.18
CA HIS A 87 1.69 9.23 16.43
C HIS A 87 2.28 8.35 15.32
N ILE A 88 1.53 7.34 14.84
CA ILE A 88 2.02 6.43 13.78
C ILE A 88 1.99 7.02 12.36
N LEU A 89 1.51 8.26 12.17
CA LEU A 89 1.55 8.93 10.87
C LEU A 89 2.97 9.29 10.46
N VAL A 90 3.81 9.66 11.41
CA VAL A 90 5.16 10.14 11.15
C VAL A 90 6.15 9.03 11.46
N ILE A 91 6.93 8.65 10.45
CA ILE A 91 7.89 7.55 10.55
C ILE A 91 9.29 8.01 10.16
N ARG A 92 10.28 7.30 10.71
CA ARG A 92 11.67 7.33 10.26
C ARG A 92 11.98 6.11 9.41
N PHE A 93 12.76 6.30 8.36
CA PHE A 93 13.23 5.25 7.45
C PHE A 93 14.61 5.65 6.92
N ASP A 94 15.36 4.69 6.37
CA ASP A 94 16.69 4.98 5.79
C ASP A 94 17.58 5.78 6.77
N GLN A 95 17.67 5.25 8.00
CA GLN A 95 18.32 5.81 9.19
C GLN A 95 17.69 7.10 9.73
N GLU A 96 17.69 8.18 8.96
CA GLU A 96 17.32 9.53 9.44
C GLU A 96 16.23 10.21 8.61
N ARG A 97 15.80 9.62 7.48
CA ARG A 97 14.76 10.23 6.65
C ARG A 97 13.41 10.11 7.35
N ARG A 98 12.59 11.14 7.17
CA ARG A 98 11.25 11.25 7.77
C ARG A 98 10.20 11.25 6.68
N GLY A 99 9.06 10.64 6.95
CA GLY A 99 7.96 10.57 6.00
C GLY A 99 6.61 10.33 6.66
N VAL A 100 5.57 10.47 5.86
CA VAL A 100 4.19 10.22 6.28
C VAL A 100 3.77 8.82 5.87
N LEU A 101 3.45 7.98 6.84
CA LEU A 101 2.88 6.67 6.61
C LEU A 101 1.36 6.81 6.38
N ARG A 102 0.93 6.62 5.14
CA ARG A 102 -0.49 6.57 4.75
C ARG A 102 -1.14 5.22 5.08
N TYR A 103 -1.00 4.73 6.32
CA TYR A 103 -1.46 3.40 6.74
C TYR A 103 -2.98 3.22 6.62
N SER A 104 -3.74 4.31 6.65
CA SER A 104 -5.20 4.33 6.51
C SER A 104 -5.68 3.92 5.11
N ARG A 105 -4.80 3.96 4.10
CA ARG A 105 -5.09 3.43 2.75
C ARG A 105 -5.11 1.91 2.77
N PRO A 106 -6.20 1.24 2.35
CA PRO A 106 -6.27 -0.23 2.35
C PRO A 106 -5.13 -0.89 1.57
N ARG A 107 -4.70 -0.31 0.43
CA ARG A 107 -3.54 -0.79 -0.33
C ARG A 107 -2.27 -0.75 0.50
N THR A 108 -1.98 0.36 1.17
CA THR A 108 -0.80 0.47 2.05
C THR A 108 -0.90 -0.46 3.25
N ALA A 109 -2.07 -0.58 3.87
CA ALA A 109 -2.32 -1.53 4.97
C ALA A 109 -1.98 -2.98 4.56
N SER A 110 -2.33 -3.38 3.33
CA SER A 110 -2.05 -4.72 2.79
C SER A 110 -0.56 -5.04 2.63
N TYR A 111 0.33 -4.05 2.49
CA TYR A 111 1.78 -4.29 2.51
C TYR A 111 2.36 -4.11 3.91
N PHE A 112 1.94 -3.07 4.61
CA PHE A 112 2.58 -2.59 5.82
C PHE A 112 2.34 -3.50 7.03
N PHE A 113 1.09 -3.82 7.33
CA PHE A 113 0.79 -4.57 8.55
C PHE A 113 1.18 -6.04 8.47
N PRO A 114 1.04 -6.75 7.32
CA PRO A 114 1.60 -8.10 7.18
C PRO A 114 3.13 -8.15 7.30
N ALA A 115 3.82 -7.08 6.92
CA ALA A 115 5.28 -6.93 7.11
C ALA A 115 5.68 -6.63 8.56
N SER A 116 4.72 -6.42 9.47
CA SER A 116 4.95 -6.21 10.90
C SER A 116 4.90 -7.54 11.65
N ASP A 117 6.06 -8.00 12.11
CA ASP A 117 6.16 -9.22 12.92
C ASP A 117 5.43 -9.12 14.26
N THR A 118 5.33 -10.23 14.98
CA THR A 118 4.59 -10.28 16.25
C THR A 118 5.22 -9.44 17.37
N VAL A 119 6.48 -9.03 17.23
CA VAL A 119 7.22 -8.23 18.22
C VAL A 119 6.92 -6.75 18.02
N ILE A 120 6.95 -6.25 16.78
CA ILE A 120 6.75 -4.83 16.47
C ILE A 120 5.29 -4.48 16.19
N ARG A 121 4.44 -5.44 15.81
CA ARG A 121 3.02 -5.19 15.52
C ARG A 121 2.26 -4.50 16.66
N PRO A 122 2.42 -4.85 17.94
CA PRO A 122 1.79 -4.12 19.04
C PRO A 122 2.14 -2.63 19.08
N LEU A 123 3.34 -2.25 18.64
CA LEU A 123 3.78 -0.84 18.56
C LEU A 123 2.96 -0.08 17.51
N TRP A 124 2.67 -0.71 16.37
CA TRP A 124 1.90 -0.09 15.28
C TRP A 124 0.39 -0.09 15.53
N LEU A 125 -0.13 -1.09 16.22
CA LEU A 125 -1.56 -1.19 16.52
C LEU A 125 -1.96 -0.45 17.81
N GLY A 126 -1.04 -0.26 18.75
CA GLY A 126 -1.30 0.51 19.97
C GLY A 126 -2.54 0.04 20.73
N PRO A 127 -3.56 0.90 20.97
CA PRO A 127 -4.78 0.54 21.66
C PRO A 127 -5.80 -0.22 20.77
N ILE A 128 -5.52 -0.41 19.48
CA ILE A 128 -6.40 -1.12 18.54
C ILE A 128 -6.27 -2.62 18.82
N GLN A 129 -7.36 -3.26 19.20
CA GLN A 129 -7.45 -4.71 19.45
C GLN A 129 -7.54 -5.50 18.15
N ARG A 130 -8.26 -4.96 17.17
CA ARG A 130 -8.41 -5.56 15.86
C ARG A 130 -8.46 -4.48 14.80
N LEU A 131 -7.69 -4.70 13.75
CA LEU A 131 -7.68 -3.89 12.56
C LEU A 131 -8.14 -4.74 11.37
N SER A 132 -9.13 -4.26 10.64
CA SER A 132 -9.64 -4.93 9.45
C SER A 132 -9.75 -3.96 8.28
N TRP A 133 -9.52 -4.46 7.07
CA TRP A 133 -9.69 -3.68 5.84
C TRP A 133 -10.00 -4.61 4.69
N TYR A 134 -10.67 -4.12 3.65
CA TYR A 134 -10.83 -4.86 2.41
C TYR A 134 -9.77 -4.40 1.42
N GLY A 135 -9.04 -5.35 0.86
CA GLY A 135 -8.06 -5.08 -0.20
C GLY A 135 -7.04 -6.20 -0.36
N GLY A 136 -5.95 -5.86 -1.02
CA GLY A 136 -4.78 -6.71 -1.16
C GLY A 136 -3.59 -5.90 -1.64
N THR A 137 -2.51 -6.57 -2.00
CA THR A 137 -1.41 -6.03 -2.81
C THR A 137 -1.90 -5.72 -4.23
N TRP A 138 -1.12 -4.98 -5.02
CA TRP A 138 -1.37 -4.77 -6.44
C TRP A 138 -1.36 -6.07 -7.23
N HIS A 139 -0.50 -7.01 -6.87
CA HIS A 139 -0.54 -8.37 -7.41
C HIS A 139 -1.89 -9.04 -7.11
N GLU A 140 -2.33 -9.05 -5.84
CA GLU A 140 -3.64 -9.62 -5.49
C GLU A 140 -4.79 -8.94 -6.21
N ARG A 141 -4.73 -7.62 -6.43
CA ARG A 141 -5.70 -6.91 -7.26
C ARG A 141 -5.68 -7.39 -8.71
N ALA A 142 -4.50 -7.54 -9.31
CA ALA A 142 -4.37 -8.02 -10.68
C ALA A 142 -4.95 -9.44 -10.86
N ASP A 143 -4.85 -10.27 -9.83
CA ASP A 143 -5.44 -11.62 -9.82
C ASP A 143 -6.92 -11.66 -9.39
N GLY A 144 -7.54 -10.53 -9.01
CA GLY A 144 -8.89 -10.50 -8.46
C GLY A 144 -9.04 -11.18 -7.09
N ARG A 145 -7.96 -11.21 -6.30
CA ARG A 145 -7.87 -11.86 -4.98
C ARG A 145 -7.97 -10.88 -3.80
N GLU A 146 -8.48 -9.66 -4.02
CA GLU A 146 -8.74 -8.73 -2.91
C GLU A 146 -9.81 -9.30 -1.97
N ALA A 147 -9.57 -9.20 -0.68
CA ALA A 147 -10.44 -9.80 0.35
C ALA A 147 -10.42 -8.98 1.63
N TRP A 148 -11.33 -9.30 2.55
CA TRP A 148 -11.25 -8.81 3.92
C TRP A 148 -10.03 -9.40 4.62
N GLN A 149 -9.17 -8.51 5.09
CA GLN A 149 -7.99 -8.79 5.89
C GLN A 149 -8.27 -8.39 7.34
N GLN A 150 -7.61 -9.07 8.27
CA GLN A 150 -7.73 -8.78 9.69
C GLN A 150 -6.41 -9.08 10.41
N ILE A 151 -6.05 -8.20 11.35
CA ILE A 151 -4.95 -8.41 12.28
C ILE A 151 -5.40 -8.09 13.70
N ASP A 152 -5.12 -9.01 14.62
CA ASP A 152 -5.40 -8.83 16.04
C ASP A 152 -4.14 -8.41 16.82
N ASN A 153 -4.36 -7.61 17.87
CA ASN A 153 -3.37 -7.16 18.83
C ASN A 153 -3.77 -7.57 20.24
N ARG A 154 -3.17 -8.65 20.75
CA ARG A 154 -3.43 -9.14 22.11
C ARG A 154 -2.91 -8.20 23.20
N GLN A 155 -2.05 -7.24 22.88
CA GLN A 155 -1.44 -6.33 23.83
C GLN A 155 -2.18 -4.99 23.97
N ALA A 156 -3.24 -4.77 23.19
CA ALA A 156 -3.96 -3.50 23.15
C ALA A 156 -4.45 -2.99 24.53
N GLN A 157 -4.84 -3.89 25.44
CA GLN A 157 -5.31 -3.51 26.79
C GLN A 157 -4.17 -3.06 27.73
N MET A 158 -2.94 -3.49 27.44
CA MET A 158 -1.74 -3.09 28.18
C MET A 158 -1.14 -1.80 27.63
N TRP A 159 -1.55 -1.38 26.43
CA TRP A 159 -1.09 -0.15 25.82
C TRP A 159 -1.41 1.06 26.70
N ARG A 160 -0.45 1.99 26.77
CA ARG A 160 -0.60 3.27 27.43
C ARG A 160 -0.04 4.34 26.48
N PRO A 161 -0.61 5.55 26.47
CA PRO A 161 -0.02 6.67 25.75
C PRO A 161 1.42 6.85 26.20
N ALA A 162 2.36 6.85 25.26
CA ALA A 162 3.75 7.12 25.59
C ALA A 162 3.87 8.53 26.15
N THR A 163 4.59 8.70 27.27
CA THR A 163 4.93 10.01 27.83
C THR A 163 6.04 10.71 27.05
N THR A 164 6.68 10.01 26.13
CA THR A 164 7.82 10.49 25.34
C THR A 164 7.54 10.19 23.86
N ASP A 165 7.58 11.23 23.05
CA ASP A 165 7.32 11.19 21.60
C ASP A 165 8.56 10.65 20.88
N HIS A 166 8.72 9.32 20.87
CA HIS A 166 9.77 8.68 20.08
C HIS A 166 9.20 8.31 18.72
N GLU A 167 9.72 8.94 17.66
CA GLU A 167 9.33 8.63 16.29
C GLU A 167 9.56 7.15 15.97
N LEU A 168 8.62 6.55 15.25
CA LEU A 168 8.68 5.14 14.93
C LEU A 168 9.57 4.89 13.72
N HIS A 169 10.54 4.00 13.87
CA HIS A 169 11.41 3.57 12.77
C HIS A 169 10.80 2.38 12.04
N LEU A 170 10.78 2.45 10.72
CA LEU A 170 10.48 1.30 9.89
C LEU A 170 11.57 0.24 10.06
N SER A 171 11.15 -1.01 10.19
CA SER A 171 12.05 -2.14 10.02
C SER A 171 12.43 -2.32 8.55
N ALA A 172 13.56 -2.95 8.28
CA ALA A 172 13.97 -3.31 6.92
C ALA A 172 12.93 -4.17 6.16
N THR A 173 12.09 -4.91 6.87
CA THR A 173 10.99 -5.68 6.25
C THR A 173 9.83 -4.77 5.85
N GLN A 174 9.47 -3.79 6.67
CA GLN A 174 8.44 -2.80 6.31
C GLN A 174 8.90 -1.87 5.19
N GLU A 175 10.16 -1.42 5.20
CA GLU A 175 10.72 -0.63 4.10
C GLU A 175 10.65 -1.40 2.77
N ARG A 176 11.09 -2.66 2.75
CA ARG A 176 10.99 -3.51 1.56
C ARG A 176 9.54 -3.72 1.10
N ALA A 177 8.59 -3.85 2.04
CA ALA A 177 7.19 -4.01 1.70
C ALA A 177 6.60 -2.74 1.04
N LEU A 178 6.95 -1.55 1.54
CA LEU A 178 6.53 -0.29 0.95
C LEU A 178 7.23 0.01 -0.37
N GLN A 179 8.51 -0.36 -0.53
CA GLN A 179 9.21 -0.31 -1.82
C GLN A 179 8.53 -1.22 -2.84
N ARG A 180 8.22 -2.47 -2.45
CA ARG A 180 7.45 -3.41 -3.28
C ARG A 180 6.10 -2.84 -3.69
N GLN A 181 5.39 -2.16 -2.78
CA GLN A 181 4.13 -1.47 -3.12
C GLN A 181 4.32 -0.47 -4.26
N GLN A 182 5.40 0.32 -4.26
CA GLN A 182 5.68 1.30 -5.30
C GLN A 182 6.02 0.63 -6.64
N SER A 183 6.89 -0.39 -6.62
CA SER A 183 7.24 -1.15 -7.83
C SER A 183 6.04 -1.86 -8.44
N GLU A 184 5.21 -2.51 -7.62
CA GLU A 184 4.00 -3.17 -8.13
C GLU A 184 2.93 -2.18 -8.60
N HIS A 185 2.86 -0.96 -8.01
CA HIS A 185 1.96 0.08 -8.52
C HIS A 185 2.35 0.51 -9.93
N PHE A 186 3.65 0.78 -10.15
CA PHE A 186 4.18 1.09 -11.47
C PHE A 186 3.86 -0.04 -12.46
N LEU A 187 4.14 -1.29 -12.07
CA LEU A 187 3.84 -2.45 -12.91
C LEU A 187 2.37 -2.58 -13.22
N TYR A 188 1.48 -2.35 -12.24
CA TYR A 188 0.04 -2.47 -12.41
C TYR A 188 -0.49 -1.51 -13.47
N LEU A 189 -0.03 -0.24 -13.45
CA LEU A 189 -0.42 0.75 -14.45
C LEU A 189 0.04 0.38 -15.87
N TRP A 190 1.22 -0.23 -15.99
CA TRP A 190 1.68 -0.78 -17.27
C TRP A 190 0.84 -2.00 -17.67
N TRP A 191 0.69 -2.97 -16.77
CA TRP A 191 0.02 -4.26 -16.99
C TRP A 191 -1.45 -4.12 -17.41
N GLU A 192 -2.17 -3.15 -16.84
CA GLU A 192 -3.58 -2.88 -17.17
C GLU A 192 -3.79 -2.53 -18.66
N ARG A 193 -2.74 -2.05 -19.34
CA ARG A 193 -2.76 -1.69 -20.77
C ARG A 193 -2.39 -2.84 -21.69
N GLN A 194 -1.93 -3.96 -21.12
CA GLN A 194 -1.42 -5.09 -21.87
C GLN A 194 -2.44 -6.22 -21.99
N SER A 195 -2.24 -7.07 -23.00
CA SER A 195 -3.01 -8.31 -23.17
C SER A 195 -2.07 -9.51 -23.19
N GLY A 196 -2.58 -10.67 -22.73
CA GLY A 196 -1.86 -11.95 -22.87
C GLY A 196 -0.68 -12.18 -21.91
N ILE A 197 -0.48 -11.34 -20.90
CA ILE A 197 0.57 -11.51 -19.88
C ILE A 197 -0.01 -11.57 -18.47
N ARG A 198 0.45 -12.54 -17.66
CA ARG A 198 0.11 -12.64 -16.24
C ARG A 198 0.92 -11.63 -15.44
N PHE A 199 0.33 -11.06 -14.37
CA PHE A 199 1.01 -10.09 -13.50
C PHE A 199 2.33 -10.63 -12.94
N GLU A 200 2.37 -11.90 -12.50
CA GLU A 200 3.58 -12.56 -12.00
C GLU A 200 4.71 -12.61 -13.04
N THR A 201 4.37 -12.84 -14.31
CA THR A 201 5.37 -12.82 -15.40
C THR A 201 5.89 -11.41 -15.64
N ALA A 202 4.99 -10.42 -15.64
CA ALA A 202 5.36 -9.01 -15.74
C ALA A 202 6.24 -8.55 -14.55
N TRP A 203 5.97 -9.08 -13.35
CA TRP A 203 6.76 -8.81 -12.14
C TRP A 203 8.17 -9.36 -12.24
N THR A 204 8.31 -10.56 -12.82
CA THR A 204 9.61 -11.13 -13.13
C THR A 204 10.38 -10.21 -14.08
N TYR A 205 9.75 -9.75 -15.17
CA TYR A 205 10.38 -8.82 -16.11
C TYR A 205 10.80 -7.50 -15.45
N LEU A 206 9.92 -6.90 -14.63
CA LEU A 206 10.26 -5.68 -13.92
C LEU A 206 11.48 -5.88 -13.00
N SER A 207 11.48 -6.98 -12.25
CA SER A 207 12.57 -7.33 -11.33
C SER A 207 13.90 -7.52 -12.07
N ASP A 208 13.88 -8.20 -13.21
CA ASP A 208 15.05 -8.39 -14.08
C ASP A 208 15.57 -7.04 -14.60
N GLY A 209 14.67 -6.19 -15.12
CA GLY A 209 15.02 -4.85 -15.60
C GLY A 209 15.69 -4.00 -14.51
N MET A 210 15.13 -3.98 -13.31
CA MET A 210 15.72 -3.28 -12.16
C MET A 210 17.08 -3.86 -11.75
N GLN A 211 17.26 -5.18 -11.78
CA GLN A 211 18.55 -5.83 -11.47
C GLN A 211 19.62 -5.54 -12.53
N THR A 212 19.21 -5.35 -13.80
CA THR A 212 20.12 -4.93 -14.88
C THR A 212 20.49 -3.45 -14.84
N GLY A 213 19.89 -2.66 -13.95
CA GLY A 213 20.25 -1.26 -13.70
C GLY A 213 19.24 -0.22 -14.18
N PHE A 214 18.12 -0.62 -14.79
CA PHE A 214 17.06 0.32 -15.16
C PHE A 214 16.34 0.85 -13.92
N VAL A 215 16.33 2.17 -13.76
CA VAL A 215 15.68 2.83 -12.61
C VAL A 215 14.66 3.90 -13.02
N ALA A 216 14.79 4.45 -14.24
CA ALA A 216 13.85 5.45 -14.75
C ALA A 216 12.56 4.80 -15.26
N ALA A 217 11.42 5.47 -15.05
CA ALA A 217 10.10 4.96 -15.41
C ALA A 217 9.95 4.70 -16.92
N ASP A 218 10.46 5.60 -17.76
CA ASP A 218 10.40 5.45 -19.22
C ASP A 218 11.23 4.26 -19.69
N SER A 219 12.45 4.12 -19.15
CA SER A 219 13.37 3.02 -19.48
C SER A 219 12.82 1.67 -19.03
N LEU A 220 12.23 1.60 -17.82
CA LEU A 220 11.56 0.40 -17.33
C LEU A 220 10.32 0.05 -18.16
N SER A 221 9.55 1.04 -18.62
CA SER A 221 8.39 0.80 -19.49
C SER A 221 8.84 0.23 -20.84
N ALA A 222 9.86 0.82 -21.46
CA ALA A 222 10.44 0.33 -22.72
C ALA A 222 11.03 -1.09 -22.56
N TYR A 223 11.69 -1.37 -21.44
CA TYR A 223 12.16 -2.71 -21.12
C TYR A 223 11.00 -3.72 -21.05
N LEU A 224 9.93 -3.37 -20.33
CA LEU A 224 8.76 -4.22 -20.20
C LEU A 224 8.08 -4.49 -21.56
N ASP A 225 7.96 -3.47 -22.41
CA ASP A 225 7.41 -3.60 -23.76
C ASP A 225 8.26 -4.55 -24.63
N LEU A 226 9.60 -4.40 -24.58
CA LEU A 226 10.52 -5.29 -25.30
C LEU A 226 10.42 -6.74 -24.81
N ARG A 227 10.33 -6.96 -23.50
CA ARG A 227 10.16 -8.30 -22.93
C ARG A 227 8.81 -8.91 -23.27
N HIS A 228 7.74 -8.13 -23.21
CA HIS A 228 6.39 -8.57 -23.58
C HIS A 228 6.29 -8.95 -25.05
N ALA A 229 6.95 -8.21 -25.95
CA ALA A 229 7.03 -8.54 -27.37
C ALA A 229 7.88 -9.80 -27.66
N ASN A 230 8.79 -10.18 -26.75
CA ASN A 230 9.73 -11.30 -26.92
C ASN A 230 9.70 -12.28 -25.72
N PRO A 231 8.55 -12.92 -25.43
CA PRO A 231 8.32 -13.61 -24.15
C PRO A 231 9.23 -14.82 -23.92
N HIS A 232 9.72 -15.46 -24.99
CA HIS A 232 10.56 -16.65 -24.94
C HIS A 232 12.07 -16.37 -24.98
N ALA A 233 12.47 -15.13 -25.28
CA ALA A 233 13.87 -14.75 -25.29
C ALA A 233 14.35 -14.50 -23.86
N THR A 234 15.57 -14.92 -23.56
CA THR A 234 16.22 -14.67 -22.27
C THR A 234 16.97 -13.34 -22.35
N PRO A 235 16.77 -12.39 -21.42
CA PRO A 235 17.58 -11.18 -21.41
C PRO A 235 19.05 -11.51 -21.08
N PRO A 236 20.02 -10.73 -21.60
CA PRO A 236 21.43 -10.91 -21.25
C PRO A 236 21.65 -10.62 -19.75
N GLY A 237 22.53 -11.39 -19.11
CA GLY A 237 22.76 -11.29 -17.65
C GLY A 237 23.48 -10.02 -17.18
N ALA A 238 24.10 -9.27 -18.09
CA ALA A 238 24.66 -7.95 -17.82
C ALA A 238 24.49 -7.09 -19.09
N LEU A 239 23.86 -5.93 -18.94
CA LEU A 239 23.82 -4.90 -19.98
C LEU A 239 25.00 -3.95 -19.75
N SER A 240 25.55 -3.40 -20.84
CA SER A 240 26.67 -2.45 -20.75
C SER A 240 26.29 -1.26 -19.86
N PRO A 241 27.15 -0.85 -18.91
CA PRO A 241 26.89 0.37 -18.13
C PRO A 241 26.93 1.58 -19.08
N GLY A 242 25.87 2.38 -19.10
CA GLY A 242 25.70 3.52 -20.00
C GLY A 242 24.44 4.31 -19.68
N THR A 243 24.11 5.33 -20.48
CA THR A 243 22.80 5.98 -20.44
C THR A 243 21.72 4.99 -20.85
N ASP A 244 20.59 4.91 -20.13
CA ASP A 244 19.51 3.92 -20.30
C ASP A 244 19.13 3.53 -21.75
N GLN A 245 19.33 4.42 -22.73
CA GLN A 245 19.11 4.14 -24.15
C GLN A 245 20.05 3.08 -24.76
N GLU A 246 21.36 3.12 -24.48
CA GLU A 246 22.32 2.17 -25.07
C GLU A 246 22.06 0.72 -24.58
N PRO A 247 21.77 0.47 -23.28
CA PRO A 247 21.29 -0.82 -22.80
C PRO A 247 19.99 -1.29 -23.47
N LEU A 248 19.02 -0.39 -23.72
CA LEU A 248 17.75 -0.74 -24.36
C LEU A 248 17.95 -1.15 -25.82
N ASP A 249 18.77 -0.42 -26.57
CA ASP A 249 19.05 -0.72 -27.97
C ASP A 249 19.77 -2.09 -28.08
N ALA A 250 20.74 -2.35 -27.19
CA ALA A 250 21.43 -3.64 -27.12
C ALA A 250 20.48 -4.79 -26.76
N LEU A 251 19.55 -4.56 -25.84
CA LEU A 251 18.52 -5.53 -25.48
C LEU A 251 17.59 -5.82 -26.67
N ALA A 252 17.12 -4.81 -27.38
CA ALA A 252 16.24 -4.97 -28.53
C ALA A 252 16.90 -5.85 -29.60
N VAL A 253 18.16 -5.57 -29.96
CA VAL A 253 18.94 -6.39 -30.91
C VAL A 253 19.08 -7.84 -30.41
N HIS A 254 19.38 -8.04 -29.12
CA HIS A 254 19.56 -9.38 -28.55
C HIS A 254 18.25 -10.20 -28.60
N LEU A 255 17.13 -9.59 -28.21
CA LEU A 255 15.84 -10.27 -28.17
C LEU A 255 15.36 -10.65 -29.57
N SER A 256 15.55 -9.77 -30.58
CA SER A 256 15.19 -10.06 -31.97
C SER A 256 16.03 -11.18 -32.59
N ASN A 257 17.31 -11.30 -32.27
CA ASN A 257 18.17 -12.36 -32.83
C ASN A 257 17.83 -13.74 -32.24
N ASN A 258 17.41 -13.81 -30.96
CA ASN A 258 17.03 -15.05 -30.29
C ASN A 258 15.66 -15.60 -30.73
N THR A 259 14.82 -14.79 -31.38
CA THR A 259 13.56 -15.27 -31.99
C THR A 259 13.81 -15.95 -33.34
N THR A 260 14.79 -15.51 -34.12
CA THR A 260 15.07 -16.02 -35.49
C THR A 260 15.76 -17.39 -35.51
N ASP A 261 16.59 -17.70 -34.51
CA ASP A 261 17.29 -18.99 -34.44
C ASP A 261 16.36 -20.19 -34.17
N LYS A 262 15.16 -19.95 -33.63
CA LYS A 262 14.16 -21.02 -33.41
C LYS A 262 13.32 -21.35 -34.65
N GLU A 263 13.19 -20.45 -35.62
CA GLU A 263 12.50 -20.74 -36.89
C GLU A 263 13.40 -21.43 -37.93
N SER A 264 14.72 -21.44 -37.70
CA SER A 264 15.70 -22.05 -38.62
C SER A 264 16.02 -23.52 -38.32
N SER A 265 15.34 -24.13 -37.34
CA SER A 265 15.49 -25.54 -36.97
C SER A 265 14.15 -26.28 -37.12
N VAL A 266 13.68 -26.42 -38.37
CA VAL A 266 12.62 -27.37 -38.77
C VAL A 266 13.17 -28.27 -39.86
#